data_AF-A0ABD7GPQ4-F1
#
_entry.id   AF-A0ABD7GPQ4-F1
#
_cell.length_a   1.000
_cell.length_b   1.000
_cell.length_c   1.000
_cell.angle_alpha   90.00
_cell.angle_beta   90.00
_cell.angle_gamma   90.00
#
_symmetry.space_group_name_H-M   'P 1'
#
loop_
_entity.id
_entity.type
_entity.pdbx_description
1 polymer ?
#
loop_
_entity_poly.entity_id
_entity_poly.type
_entity_poly.pdbx_seq_one_letter_code
_entity_poly.pdbx_strand_id
1 'polypeptide(L)' 'MAAFFWLRKEAIPISMSDIDIYTEEQAHSLLASMRWKSEDQQTCPHCGVQAKHYFRRTRLQWSCRD' A
#
# COMPACT_ATOMS: atom_id res chain seq x y z
N MET A 1 -23.42 20.69 6.04
CA MET A 1 -23.49 19.22 6.07
C MET A 1 -22.33 18.74 6.92
N ALA A 2 -22.62 18.23 8.12
CA ALA A 2 -21.61 17.94 9.13
C ALA A 2 -20.81 16.68 8.79
N ALA A 3 -19.49 16.75 9.03
CA ALA A 3 -18.48 15.73 8.73
C ALA A 3 -18.56 14.50 9.67
N PHE A 4 -19.74 13.88 9.76
CA PHE A 4 -19.98 12.71 10.61
C PHE A 4 -19.22 11.45 10.16
N PHE A 5 -18.63 11.46 8.96
CA PHE A 5 -17.86 10.34 8.43
C PHE A 5 -16.62 10.01 9.28
N TRP A 6 -16.01 11.02 9.90
CA TRP A 6 -14.77 10.86 10.68
C TRP A 6 -14.99 10.37 12.11
N LEU A 7 -16.25 10.33 12.58
CA LEU A 7 -16.59 9.96 13.95
C LEU A 7 -16.79 8.45 14.14
N ARG A 8 -16.82 7.67 13.05
CA ARG A 8 -16.86 6.21 13.14
C ARG A 8 -15.44 5.70 13.27
N LYS A 9 -15.18 4.88 14.31
CA LYS A 9 -13.90 4.20 14.48
C LYS A 9 -13.50 3.38 13.24
N GLU A 10 -14.48 2.84 12.52
CA GLU A 10 -14.26 2.10 11.26
C GLU A 10 -13.73 2.96 10.12
N ALA A 11 -13.95 4.28 10.15
CA ALA A 11 -13.52 5.20 9.09
C ALA A 11 -12.05 5.60 9.21
N ILE A 12 -11.43 5.39 10.38
CA ILE A 12 -10.02 5.68 10.65
C ILE A 12 -9.35 4.38 11.11
N PRO A 13 -8.98 3.49 10.18
CA PRO A 13 -8.39 2.19 10.52
C PRO A 13 -6.96 2.30 11.08
N ILE A 14 -6.30 3.45 10.94
CA ILE A 14 -4.90 3.68 11.31
C ILE A 14 -4.76 4.99 12.07
N SER A 15 -4.07 4.94 13.21
CA SER A 15 -3.69 6.12 13.98
C SER A 15 -2.25 6.56 13.68
N MET A 16 -1.91 7.80 14.05
CA MET A 16 -0.53 8.32 13.91
C MET A 16 0.48 7.49 14.70
N SER A 17 0.09 6.96 15.87
CA SER A 17 0.94 6.10 16.69
C SER A 17 1.23 4.76 16.03
N ASP A 18 0.28 4.23 15.26
CA ASP A 18 0.50 2.99 14.50
C ASP A 18 1.52 3.19 13.39
N ILE A 19 1.46 4.34 12.70
CA ILE A 19 2.39 4.70 11.61
C ILE A 19 3.82 4.83 12.14
N ASP A 20 4.00 5.39 13.33
CA ASP A 20 5.33 5.64 13.92
C ASP A 20 6.08 4.34 14.27
N ILE A 21 5.35 3.24 14.49
CA ILE A 21 5.91 1.93 14.86
C ILE A 21 6.19 1.07 13.60
N TYR A 22 5.63 1.43 12.44
CA TYR A 22 5.73 0.60 11.25
C TYR A 22 7.15 0.51 10.72
N THR A 23 7.55 -0.72 10.41
CA THR A 23 8.75 -0.95 9.60
C THR A 23 8.49 -0.55 8.15
N GLU A 24 9.56 -0.30 7.39
CA GLU A 24 9.45 0.07 5.98
C GLU A 24 8.69 -0.99 5.16
N GLU A 25 8.87 -2.28 5.47
CA GLU A 25 8.14 -3.39 4.84
C GLU A 25 6.64 -3.37 5.19
N GLN A 26 6.29 -3.06 6.45
CA GLN A 26 4.89 -2.95 6.90
C GLN A 26 4.20 -1.74 6.26
N ALA A 27 4.88 -0.59 6.21
CA ALA A 27 4.39 0.60 5.55
C ALA A 27 4.16 0.34 4.05
N HIS A 28 5.09 -0.35 3.37
CA HIS A 28 4.92 -0.74 1.98
C HIS A 28 3.72 -1.68 1.77
N SER A 29 3.57 -2.74 2.59
CA SER A 29 2.41 -3.65 2.48
C SER A 29 1.09 -2.92 2.71
N LEU A 30 1.04 -2.01 3.70
CA LEU A 30 -0.13 -1.19 3.95
C LEU A 30 -0.50 -0.33 2.73
N LEU A 31 0.45 0.42 2.19
CA LEU A 31 0.22 1.27 1.02
C LEU A 31 -0.18 0.43 -0.21
N ALA A 32 0.41 -0.75 -0.36
CA ALA A 32 0.08 -1.67 -1.43
C ALA A 32 -1.37 -2.18 -1.35
N SER A 33 -1.79 -2.63 -0.16
CA SER A 33 -3.15 -3.09 0.09
C SER A 33 -4.18 -1.96 -0.11
N MET A 34 -3.87 -0.74 0.31
CA MET A 34 -4.74 0.43 0.11
C MET A 34 -4.91 0.78 -1.38
N ARG A 35 -3.82 0.75 -2.15
CA ARG A 35 -3.82 1.20 -3.55
C ARG A 35 -4.34 0.14 -4.52
N TRP A 36 -3.90 -1.12 -4.36
CA TRP A 36 -4.16 -2.19 -5.32
C TRP A 36 -5.05 -3.31 -4.78
N LYS A 37 -5.42 -3.28 -3.48
CA LYS A 37 -6.15 -4.37 -2.81
C LYS A 37 -5.43 -5.73 -2.92
N SER A 38 -4.12 -5.71 -3.18
CA SER A 38 -3.28 -6.88 -3.36
C SER A 38 -1.85 -6.54 -2.94
N GLU A 39 -1.21 -7.46 -2.23
CA GLU A 39 0.20 -7.34 -1.87
C GLU A 39 1.12 -7.84 -3.00
N ASP A 40 0.62 -8.79 -3.80
CA ASP A 40 1.37 -9.50 -4.84
C ASP A 40 1.19 -8.93 -6.25
N GLN A 41 0.07 -8.24 -6.50
CA GLN A 41 -0.29 -7.75 -7.83
C GLN A 41 -0.34 -6.22 -7.84
N GLN A 42 0.79 -5.61 -8.18
CA GLN A 42 0.92 -4.17 -8.33
C GLN A 42 1.04 -3.77 -9.81
N THR A 43 0.68 -2.53 -10.09
CA THR A 43 0.86 -1.93 -11.42
C THR A 43 2.35 -1.64 -11.64
N CYS A 44 2.99 -2.28 -12.62
CA CYS A 44 4.38 -1.97 -12.98
C CYS A 44 4.44 -0.53 -13.54
N PRO A 45 5.35 0.33 -13.04
CA PRO A 45 5.50 1.69 -13.57
C PRO A 45 6.01 1.71 -15.02
N HIS A 46 6.63 0.63 -15.49
CA HIS A 46 7.16 0.53 -16.85
C HIS A 46 6.11 0.10 -17.88
N CYS A 47 5.32 -0.95 -17.61
CA CYS A 47 4.33 -1.46 -18.58
C CYS A 47 2.87 -1.12 -18.25
N GLY A 48 2.58 -0.58 -17.06
CA GLY A 48 1.21 -0.26 -16.64
C GLY A 48 0.31 -1.47 -16.37
N VAL A 49 0.80 -2.70 -16.53
CA VAL A 49 0.03 -3.92 -16.28
C VAL A 49 0.02 -4.24 -14.78
N GLN A 50 -1.18 -4.50 -14.24
CA GLN A 50 -1.36 -5.06 -12.90
C GLN A 50 -1.16 -6.57 -12.95
N ALA A 51 0.02 -7.03 -12.51
CA ALA A 51 0.38 -8.44 -12.48
C ALA A 51 1.42 -8.71 -11.40
N LYS A 52 1.72 -9.99 -11.14
CA LYS A 52 2.83 -10.39 -10.27
C LYS A 52 4.16 -10.22 -11.01
N HIS A 53 4.79 -9.06 -10.81
CA HIS A 53 6.08 -8.69 -11.41
C HIS A 53 7.26 -9.17 -10.54
N TYR A 54 8.51 -8.84 -10.90
CA TYR A 54 9.66 -9.15 -10.05
C TYR A 54 9.78 -8.10 -8.93
N PHE A 55 9.77 -8.56 -7.68
CA PHE A 55 9.91 -7.67 -6.52
C PHE A 55 11.38 -7.43 -6.18
N ARG A 56 11.82 -6.18 -6.26
CA ARG A 56 13.14 -5.74 -5.83
C ARG A 56 13.10 -5.30 -4.37
N ARG A 57 13.47 -6.21 -3.46
CA ARG A 57 13.48 -5.96 -2.00
C ARG A 57 14.28 -4.73 -1.60
N THR A 58 15.39 -4.44 -2.28
CA THR A 58 16.26 -3.29 -1.96
C THR A 58 15.62 -1.93 -2.19
N ARG A 59 14.56 -1.85 -3.01
CA ARG A 59 13.86 -0.59 -3.33
C ARG A 59 12.37 -0.66 -3.03
N LEU A 60 11.90 -1.79 -2.51
CA LEU A 60 10.47 -2.10 -2.31
C LEU A 60 9.64 -1.77 -3.56
N GLN A 61 10.15 -2.16 -4.73
CA GLN A 61 9.58 -1.81 -6.02
C GLN A 61 9.38 -3.04 -6.89
N TRP A 62 8.28 -3.04 -7.62
CA TRP A 62 7.99 -4.03 -8.64
C TRP A 62 8.57 -3.57 -9.97
N SER A 63 9.47 -4.37 -10.52
CA SER A 63 9.98 -4.18 -11.87
C SER A 63 9.43 -5.26 -12.78
N CYS A 64 9.04 -4.85 -13.97
CA CYS A 64 8.82 -5.74 -15.09
C CYS A 64 10.08 -6.65 -15.27
N ARG A 65 9.89 -7.86 -15.81
CA ARG A 65 10.95 -8.86 -15.96
C ARG A 65 12.03 -8.43 -16.97
N ASP A 66 11.65 -7.58 -17.92
CA ASP A 66 12.52 -7.09 -19.00
C ASP A 66 13.59 -6.10 -18.51
#